data_AF-A0A498R3Y7-F1
#
_entry.id   AF-A0A498R3Y7-F1
#
_cell.length_a   1.000
_cell.length_b   1.000
_cell.length_c   1.000
_cell.angle_alpha   90.00
_cell.angle_beta   90.00
_cell.angle_gamma   90.00
#
_symmetry.space_group_name_H-M   'P 1'
#
loop_
_entity.id
_entity.type
_entity.pdbx_description
1 polymer ?
#
loop_
_entity_poly.entity_id
_entity_poly.type
_entity_poly.pdbx_seq_one_letter_code
_entity_poly.pdbx_strand_id
1 'polypeptide(L)'
;MRVLIWKYEISPEWELLEQSLNQKKTVIYPTRENEKERIAYLFETTDSQHMLLLIAGVQTEKVAKAWSGYCLPEAYTFALHIDCIKQLSNSEISLLTQLYELSTVESARHNLETNPTYFFTADLPQKELFAIFFDTERYSLKKYFAVEYDWKSAPLLLPLNFFQAYHQQEDHLDSLAQKSQYAQRPIALDRPHPYRNEFQRDKERLIHSKGFRRMVDKAQIYNTTKGGHYRKRLTHSLEVSQIARAVARQLRLHEDLTEAIALGHDVGHTPFGHEGERQLDLIMSGGIKLAPQHQPENLGGFKHNYQALRLLNYIEEKYREYEGLNLTYQVLEGILKHTSLKKCKKEKRHCAVCLHQCFDINEFLIIGNIEKLHLEVDFCSTLEGQVVEIADEIAQRGHDLDDGLASGVITIDELMEELNTPILRDLHHNLHNILQPSIARKIVINRKDLQNSIMTPAILNFFIERLIKNARMAIEEYKSQCTISRELGVIGSKLIFFHENEQRMLDSLEQIIRNRIINSQEINCFDGNAAYIIRKLFKAYYCNPRQLPDNTLSRINKDLELLNIPHIEIRRSNKDAIATEILLYQGNYPYGMEAQGYIKHKIFMRNIADLIGGMTDEFARSQFKKLYLP
;
A
#
# COMPACT_ATOMS: atom_id res chain seq x y z
N MET A 1 25.96 14.07 -27.23
CA MET A 1 26.82 13.52 -26.15
C MET A 1 26.60 14.21 -24.82
N ARG A 2 26.00 13.56 -23.82
CA ARG A 2 26.03 14.05 -22.42
C ARG A 2 27.04 13.21 -21.64
N VAL A 3 28.07 13.87 -21.10
CA VAL A 3 29.05 13.28 -20.18
C VAL A 3 28.50 13.45 -18.77
N LEU A 4 28.41 12.37 -18.00
CA LEU A 4 28.03 12.41 -16.59
C LEU A 4 29.26 12.64 -15.73
N ILE A 5 29.16 13.60 -14.81
CA ILE A 5 30.23 13.95 -13.85
C ILE A 5 29.72 13.70 -12.44
N TRP A 6 30.52 13.01 -11.63
CA TRP A 6 30.30 12.85 -10.20
C TRP A 6 31.13 13.88 -9.41
N LYS A 7 30.47 14.63 -8.52
CA LYS A 7 31.10 15.56 -7.57
C LYS A 7 31.08 14.93 -6.18
N TYR A 8 32.26 14.65 -5.64
CA TYR A 8 32.44 14.41 -4.20
C TYR A 8 32.98 15.69 -3.58
N GLU A 9 32.36 16.18 -2.50
CA GLU A 9 33.11 16.97 -1.52
C GLU A 9 34.16 16.05 -0.90
N ILE A 10 35.37 16.56 -0.68
CA ILE A 10 36.49 15.77 -0.14
C ILE A 10 36.15 15.35 1.29
N SER A 11 35.43 14.25 1.41
CA SER A 11 35.21 13.50 2.63
C SER A 11 36.36 12.48 2.77
N PRO A 12 36.57 11.91 3.97
CA PRO A 12 37.54 10.82 4.19
C PRO A 12 37.36 9.61 3.25
N GLU A 13 36.18 9.47 2.64
CA GLU A 13 35.84 8.42 1.68
C GLU A 13 36.49 8.65 0.31
N TRP A 14 36.87 9.89 -0.01
CA TRP A 14 37.58 10.24 -1.24
C TRP A 14 38.98 9.61 -1.31
N GLU A 15 39.71 9.55 -0.19
CA GLU A 15 41.03 8.91 -0.17
C GLU A 15 40.94 7.40 -0.41
N LEU A 16 39.88 6.77 0.11
CA LEU A 16 39.55 5.35 -0.15
C LEU A 16 39.13 5.12 -1.60
N LEU A 17 38.35 6.04 -2.18
CA LEU A 17 37.98 6.00 -3.59
C LEU A 17 39.21 6.18 -4.47
N GLU A 18 40.05 7.20 -4.21
CA GLU A 18 41.30 7.48 -4.93
C GLU A 18 42.27 6.29 -4.87
N GLN A 19 42.41 5.64 -3.71
CA GLN A 19 43.19 4.40 -3.57
C GLN A 19 42.60 3.25 -4.40
N SER A 20 41.27 3.11 -4.41
CA SER A 20 40.57 2.08 -5.20
C SER A 20 40.72 2.30 -6.71
N LEU A 21 40.57 3.55 -7.18
CA LEU A 21 40.72 3.95 -8.59
C LEU A 21 42.16 3.79 -9.08
N ASN A 22 43.16 4.05 -8.22
CA ASN A 22 44.58 3.88 -8.56
C ASN A 22 45.05 2.42 -8.53
N GLN A 23 44.39 1.54 -7.78
CA GLN A 23 44.81 0.15 -7.59
C GLN A 23 44.07 -0.87 -8.46
N LYS A 24 42.84 -0.57 -8.93
CA LYS A 24 42.02 -1.52 -9.71
C LYS A 24 41.67 -0.97 -11.09
N LYS A 25 41.78 -1.84 -12.10
CA LYS A 25 41.24 -1.59 -13.45
C LYS A 25 39.70 -1.71 -13.51
N THR A 26 39.03 -2.01 -12.40
CA THR A 26 37.55 -2.09 -12.34
C THR A 26 37.06 -1.69 -10.96
N VAL A 27 36.19 -0.68 -10.90
CA VAL A 27 35.51 -0.24 -9.67
C VAL A 27 34.01 -0.40 -9.89
N ILE A 28 33.36 -1.19 -9.03
CA ILE A 28 31.92 -1.51 -9.08
C ILE A 28 31.24 -0.75 -7.94
N TYR A 29 30.19 0.02 -8.26
CA TYR A 29 29.40 0.74 -7.26
C TYR A 29 27.98 0.18 -7.17
N PRO A 30 27.52 -0.31 -6.00
CA PRO A 30 26.14 -0.77 -5.83
C PRO A 30 25.23 0.40 -5.42
N THR A 31 24.30 0.80 -6.29
CA THR A 31 23.25 1.77 -5.95
C THR A 31 22.00 1.04 -5.46
N ARG A 32 21.93 0.73 -4.16
CA ARG A 32 20.69 0.14 -3.61
C ARG A 32 19.88 1.06 -2.70
N GLU A 33 20.44 2.06 -2.05
CA GLU A 33 19.64 2.88 -1.12
C GLU A 33 20.22 4.30 -0.99
N ASN A 34 19.51 5.31 -1.52
CA ASN A 34 19.17 6.56 -0.81
C ASN A 34 18.61 7.65 -1.75
N GLU A 35 17.58 8.32 -1.24
CA GLU A 35 16.79 9.41 -1.85
C GLU A 35 17.55 10.73 -2.11
N LYS A 36 18.87 10.70 -2.34
CA LYS A 36 19.66 11.91 -2.66
C LYS A 36 20.51 11.84 -3.93
N GLU A 37 20.62 10.69 -4.57
CA GLU A 37 21.40 10.57 -5.80
C GLU A 37 20.49 10.77 -7.02
N ARG A 38 20.46 12.01 -7.54
CA ARG A 38 19.84 12.34 -8.84
C ARG A 38 20.68 11.72 -9.96
N ILE A 39 20.45 10.44 -10.25
CA ILE A 39 21.01 9.78 -11.43
C ILE A 39 20.18 10.20 -12.64
N ALA A 40 20.74 11.04 -13.50
CA ALA A 40 20.13 11.46 -14.75
C ALA A 40 20.67 10.62 -15.92
N TYR A 41 19.77 10.14 -16.78
CA TYR A 41 20.10 9.34 -17.96
C TYR A 41 20.37 10.21 -19.19
N LEU A 42 21.34 9.80 -20.02
CA LEU A 42 21.31 10.08 -21.45
C LEU A 42 21.73 8.85 -22.26
N PHE A 43 20.86 8.46 -23.20
CA PHE A 43 21.22 7.58 -24.29
C PHE A 43 21.88 8.38 -25.40
N GLU A 44 22.95 7.86 -26.00
CA GLU A 44 23.26 8.21 -27.37
C GLU A 44 23.62 6.98 -28.20
N THR A 45 23.05 7.02 -29.39
CA THR A 45 23.12 6.08 -30.49
C THR A 45 24.43 6.25 -31.25
N THR A 46 25.45 5.48 -30.92
CA THR A 46 26.56 5.16 -31.84
C THR A 46 27.10 3.76 -31.53
N ASP A 47 27.61 3.07 -32.55
CA ASP A 47 27.96 1.63 -32.60
C ASP A 47 29.02 1.14 -31.58
N SER A 48 29.38 1.93 -30.57
CA SER A 48 30.23 1.51 -29.47
C SER A 48 29.42 1.53 -28.17
N GLN A 49 29.17 0.36 -27.59
CA GLN A 49 28.47 0.15 -26.32
C GLN A 49 29.18 0.76 -25.08
N HIS A 50 29.93 1.84 -25.21
CA HIS A 50 30.75 2.41 -24.13
C HIS A 50 30.30 3.84 -23.83
N MET A 51 30.13 4.16 -22.54
CA MET A 51 29.89 5.52 -22.05
C MET A 51 31.18 6.11 -21.47
N LEU A 52 31.43 7.41 -21.68
CA LEU A 52 32.57 8.11 -21.09
C LEU A 52 32.19 8.69 -19.72
N LEU A 53 32.94 8.32 -18.68
CA LEU A 53 32.77 8.77 -17.31
C LEU A 53 33.89 9.73 -16.92
N LEU A 54 33.55 10.86 -16.28
CA LEU A 54 34.52 11.81 -15.73
C LEU A 54 34.30 11.96 -14.22
N ILE A 55 35.37 11.81 -13.44
CA ILE A 55 35.35 11.94 -11.98
C ILE A 55 36.23 13.11 -11.60
N ALA A 56 35.72 14.09 -10.85
CA ALA A 56 36.48 15.26 -10.43
C ALA A 56 36.36 15.49 -8.92
N GLY A 57 37.50 15.64 -8.26
CA GLY A 57 37.61 16.04 -6.85
C GLY A 57 37.73 17.55 -6.75
N VAL A 58 36.85 18.18 -5.97
CA VAL A 58 36.78 19.64 -5.82
C VAL A 58 37.18 20.03 -4.40
N GLN A 59 38.11 20.96 -4.26
CA GLN A 59 38.51 21.53 -2.98
C GLN A 59 38.32 23.04 -3.02
N THR A 60 37.58 23.60 -2.04
CA THR A 60 37.43 25.06 -1.88
C THR A 60 37.14 25.78 -3.21
N GLU A 61 36.12 25.31 -3.93
CA GLU A 61 35.65 25.85 -5.21
C GLU A 61 36.61 25.73 -6.42
N LYS A 62 37.65 24.88 -6.34
CA LYS A 62 38.51 24.56 -7.50
C LYS A 62 38.59 23.06 -7.73
N VAL A 63 38.67 22.65 -9.00
CA VAL A 63 38.90 21.24 -9.34
C VAL A 63 40.36 20.93 -9.01
N ALA A 64 40.58 20.16 -7.95
CA ALA A 64 41.92 19.80 -7.49
C ALA A 64 42.48 18.62 -8.29
N LYS A 65 41.62 17.66 -8.65
CA LYS A 65 42.00 16.45 -9.40
C LYS A 65 40.85 15.98 -10.29
N ALA A 66 41.14 15.38 -11.43
CA ALA A 66 40.12 14.78 -12.30
C ALA A 66 40.64 13.55 -13.05
N TRP A 67 39.73 12.65 -13.40
CA TRP A 67 39.98 11.41 -14.13
C TRP A 67 38.90 11.15 -15.17
N SER A 68 39.25 10.43 -16.24
CA SER A 68 38.33 9.96 -17.27
C SER A 68 38.41 8.45 -17.47
N GLY A 69 37.31 7.81 -17.86
CA GLY A 69 37.25 6.37 -18.10
C GLY A 69 36.08 5.95 -19.00
N TYR A 70 36.06 4.70 -19.43
CA TYR A 70 34.97 4.13 -20.22
C TYR A 70 34.21 3.08 -19.40
N CYS A 71 32.89 3.04 -19.57
CA CYS A 71 32.03 2.05 -18.92
C CYS A 71 31.05 1.38 -19.88
N LEU A 72 30.74 0.12 -19.61
CA LEU A 72 29.79 -0.68 -20.37
C LEU A 72 28.42 -0.69 -19.66
N PRO A 73 27.33 -0.27 -20.32
CA PRO A 73 25.98 -0.41 -19.78
C PRO A 73 25.43 -1.81 -20.05
N GLU A 74 24.83 -2.44 -19.02
CA GLU A 74 23.95 -3.59 -19.22
C GLU A 74 22.50 -3.13 -19.29
N ALA A 75 21.75 -3.70 -20.25
CA ALA A 75 20.50 -3.16 -20.78
C ALA A 75 19.46 -2.71 -19.73
N TYR A 76 19.35 -3.40 -18.59
CA TYR A 76 18.29 -3.16 -17.59
C TYR A 76 18.72 -3.29 -16.10
N THR A 77 20.03 -3.27 -15.79
CA THR A 77 20.55 -3.19 -14.41
C THR A 77 21.80 -2.30 -14.35
N PHE A 78 21.92 -1.42 -13.34
CA PHE A 78 23.08 -0.53 -13.17
C PHE A 78 24.20 -1.19 -12.37
N ALA A 79 24.99 -2.02 -13.04
CA ALA A 79 26.36 -2.31 -12.61
C ALA A 79 27.30 -1.57 -13.57
N LEU A 80 27.82 -0.42 -13.14
CA LEU A 80 28.80 0.32 -13.95
C LEU A 80 30.16 -0.38 -13.85
N HIS A 81 30.54 -1.10 -14.92
CA HIS A 81 31.86 -1.68 -15.07
C HIS A 81 32.79 -0.62 -15.65
N ILE A 82 33.70 -0.07 -14.83
CA ILE A 82 34.67 0.92 -15.28
C ILE A 82 35.96 0.21 -15.66
N ASP A 83 36.18 -0.09 -16.95
CA ASP A 83 37.28 -0.94 -17.42
C ASP A 83 38.67 -0.29 -17.31
N CYS A 84 38.73 1.05 -17.29
CA CYS A 84 39.94 1.81 -17.03
C CYS A 84 39.63 3.27 -16.66
N ILE A 85 40.46 3.85 -15.80
CA ILE A 85 40.40 5.25 -15.41
C ILE A 85 41.79 5.85 -15.57
N LYS A 86 41.89 7.02 -16.22
CA LYS A 86 43.12 7.78 -16.43
C LYS A 86 43.02 9.12 -15.73
N GLN A 87 44.04 9.48 -14.95
CA GLN A 87 44.15 10.81 -14.36
C GLN A 87 44.44 11.85 -15.44
N LEU A 88 43.72 12.97 -15.40
CA LEU A 88 43.96 14.12 -16.27
C LEU A 88 45.23 14.86 -15.86
N SER A 89 45.88 15.50 -16.83
CA SER A 89 47.05 16.35 -16.60
C SER A 89 46.68 17.65 -15.90
N ASN A 90 47.66 18.29 -15.24
CA ASN A 90 47.44 19.56 -14.54
C ASN A 90 46.95 20.69 -15.47
N SER A 91 47.36 20.70 -16.75
CA SER A 91 46.87 21.66 -17.74
C SER A 91 45.38 21.44 -18.07
N GLU A 92 44.94 20.19 -18.19
CA GLU A 92 43.53 19.86 -18.43
C GLU A 92 42.65 20.19 -17.22
N ILE A 93 43.16 19.91 -16.01
CA ILE A 93 42.49 20.27 -14.75
C ILE A 93 42.37 21.79 -14.59
N SER A 94 43.41 22.55 -14.94
CA SER A 94 43.38 24.02 -14.89
C SER A 94 42.36 24.61 -15.87
N LEU A 95 42.25 24.04 -17.07
CA LEU A 95 41.25 24.46 -18.07
C LEU A 95 39.83 24.17 -17.58
N LEU A 96 39.60 22.98 -17.03
CA LEU A 96 38.33 22.61 -16.40
C LEU A 96 37.96 23.55 -15.24
N THR A 97 38.95 23.96 -14.44
CA THR A 97 38.75 24.90 -13.33
C THR A 97 38.39 26.30 -13.83
N GLN A 98 39.03 26.81 -14.89
CA GLN A 98 38.66 28.10 -15.48
C GLN A 98 37.23 28.10 -16.04
N LEU A 99 36.81 27.01 -16.67
CA LEU A 99 35.43 26.85 -17.16
C LEU A 99 34.41 26.81 -16.02
N TYR A 100 34.78 26.27 -14.85
CA TYR A 100 33.95 26.34 -13.64
C TYR A 100 33.81 27.75 -13.08
N GLU A 101 34.90 28.53 -13.07
CA GLU A 101 34.92 29.89 -12.51
C GLU A 101 34.21 30.92 -13.42
N LEU A 102 34.16 30.69 -14.75
CA LEU A 102 33.60 31.60 -15.74
C LEU A 102 32.06 31.57 -15.90
N SER A 103 31.33 30.73 -15.16
CA SER A 103 29.86 30.70 -15.20
C SER A 103 29.25 31.91 -14.45
N THR A 104 29.15 33.06 -15.11
CA THR A 104 28.82 34.39 -14.55
C THR A 104 27.32 34.68 -14.34
N VAL A 105 26.52 33.69 -13.94
CA VAL A 105 25.11 33.93 -13.57
C VAL A 105 24.88 33.51 -12.12
N GLU A 106 24.57 34.45 -11.23
CA GLU A 106 24.31 34.18 -9.80
C GLU A 106 23.21 33.12 -9.58
N SER A 107 22.24 32.99 -10.48
CA SER A 107 21.23 31.93 -10.45
C SER A 107 21.78 30.53 -10.81
N ALA A 108 22.87 30.45 -11.58
CA ALA A 108 23.56 29.19 -11.85
C ALA A 108 24.40 28.76 -10.65
N ARG A 109 25.07 29.71 -9.94
CA ARG A 109 25.79 29.43 -8.69
C ARG A 109 24.90 28.88 -7.58
N HIS A 110 23.73 29.48 -7.36
CA HIS A 110 22.78 29.01 -6.34
C HIS A 110 22.19 27.62 -6.66
N ASN A 111 21.99 27.32 -7.96
CA ASN A 111 21.58 25.99 -8.40
C ASN A 111 22.73 24.96 -8.38
N LEU A 112 23.98 25.38 -8.56
CA LEU A 112 25.18 24.52 -8.46
C LEU A 112 25.49 24.12 -7.00
N GLU A 113 25.20 24.99 -6.03
CA GLU A 113 25.33 24.69 -4.59
C GLU A 113 24.22 23.75 -4.09
N THR A 114 23.02 23.84 -4.68
CA THR A 114 21.85 23.02 -4.29
C THR A 114 21.63 21.79 -5.18
N ASN A 115 22.35 21.65 -6.30
CA ASN A 115 22.34 20.50 -7.19
C ASN A 115 23.74 20.11 -7.72
N PRO A 116 24.35 19.03 -7.21
CA PRO A 116 25.73 18.65 -7.54
C PRO A 116 25.95 18.09 -8.97
N THR A 117 24.93 18.05 -9.82
CA THR A 117 24.99 17.49 -11.20
C THR A 117 25.02 18.53 -12.32
N TYR A 118 25.09 19.84 -12.01
CA TYR A 118 24.91 20.91 -13.00
C TYR A 118 26.21 21.40 -13.68
N PHE A 119 27.17 20.51 -13.91
CA PHE A 119 28.28 20.83 -14.79
C PHE A 119 27.89 20.44 -16.22
N PHE A 120 27.89 21.42 -17.13
CA PHE A 120 27.68 21.27 -18.58
C PHE A 120 26.22 21.15 -19.04
N THR A 121 25.56 22.30 -19.17
CA THR A 121 24.37 22.44 -20.03
C THR A 121 24.77 22.37 -21.51
N ALA A 122 23.77 22.15 -22.37
CA ALA A 122 23.89 22.01 -23.83
C ALA A 122 24.50 23.24 -24.58
N ASP A 123 24.83 24.30 -23.85
CA ASP A 123 25.24 25.60 -24.40
C ASP A 123 26.76 25.80 -24.49
N LEU A 124 27.57 24.90 -23.92
CA LEU A 124 28.98 24.77 -24.31
C LEU A 124 29.03 23.92 -25.59
N PRO A 125 29.55 24.42 -26.72
CA PRO A 125 29.55 23.66 -27.96
C PRO A 125 30.34 22.37 -27.77
N GLN A 126 29.62 21.24 -27.72
CA GLN A 126 30.17 19.90 -27.50
C GLN A 126 31.32 19.55 -28.46
N LYS A 127 31.41 20.27 -29.58
CA LYS A 127 32.44 20.20 -30.60
C LYS A 127 33.83 20.63 -30.11
N GLU A 128 33.94 21.60 -29.20
CA GLU A 128 35.25 22.03 -28.65
C GLU A 128 35.79 21.05 -27.61
N LEU A 129 34.91 20.51 -26.75
CA LEU A 129 35.26 19.40 -25.86
C LEU A 129 35.69 18.16 -26.65
N PHE A 130 35.00 17.85 -27.76
CA PHE A 130 35.38 16.76 -28.66
C PHE A 130 36.75 16.95 -29.30
N ALA A 131 37.08 18.16 -29.72
CA ALA A 131 38.38 18.48 -30.30
C ALA A 131 39.52 18.33 -29.28
N ILE A 132 39.28 18.64 -27.99
CA ILE A 132 40.27 18.47 -26.92
C ILE A 132 40.56 16.98 -26.64
N PHE A 133 39.55 16.11 -26.72
CA PHE A 133 39.71 14.70 -26.35
C PHE A 133 40.06 13.74 -27.51
N PHE A 134 39.64 14.02 -28.74
CA PHE A 134 39.82 13.09 -29.88
C PHE A 134 40.79 13.56 -30.98
N ASP A 135 41.26 14.82 -30.97
CA ASP A 135 42.40 15.21 -31.82
C ASP A 135 43.73 15.03 -31.05
N THR A 136 44.15 13.77 -30.91
CA THR A 136 45.54 13.43 -30.61
C THR A 136 46.14 12.53 -31.69
N GLU A 137 45.84 12.81 -32.98
CA GLU A 137 46.83 12.58 -34.04
C GLU A 137 47.83 13.74 -34.16
N ARG A 138 47.66 14.85 -33.40
CA ARG A 138 48.68 15.89 -33.27
C ARG A 138 49.80 15.62 -32.25
N TYR A 139 49.76 14.53 -31.49
CA TYR A 139 50.93 14.06 -30.74
C TYR A 139 51.02 12.52 -30.79
N SER A 140 51.74 12.08 -31.82
CA SER A 140 52.13 10.71 -32.11
C SER A 140 52.73 9.96 -30.91
N LEU A 141 52.24 8.73 -30.62
CA LEU A 141 52.97 7.44 -30.71
C LEU A 141 52.47 6.37 -29.72
N LYS A 142 51.85 5.36 -30.33
CA LYS A 142 52.16 3.92 -30.27
C LYS A 142 51.93 3.07 -28.99
N LYS A 143 51.24 1.96 -29.28
CA LYS A 143 51.36 0.58 -28.75
C LYS A 143 50.89 0.38 -27.30
N TYR A 144 49.76 -0.30 -27.15
CA TYR A 144 49.55 -1.18 -26.00
C TYR A 144 49.10 -2.57 -26.42
N PHE A 145 49.76 -3.52 -25.76
CA PHE A 145 49.74 -4.96 -25.95
C PHE A 145 48.36 -5.54 -25.59
N ALA A 146 47.88 -6.45 -26.43
CA ALA A 146 46.83 -7.39 -26.09
C ALA A 146 47.42 -8.50 -25.19
N VAL A 147 46.75 -8.78 -24.07
CA VAL A 147 46.87 -10.05 -23.35
C VAL A 147 45.45 -10.52 -23.08
N GLU A 148 45.05 -11.61 -23.74
CA GLU A 148 43.77 -12.28 -23.57
C GLU A 148 43.71 -13.02 -22.23
N TYR A 149 42.55 -12.97 -21.56
CA TYR A 149 42.24 -13.81 -20.42
C TYR A 149 41.10 -14.78 -20.78
N ASP A 150 41.28 -16.05 -20.41
CA ASP A 150 40.37 -17.16 -20.69
C ASP A 150 39.16 -17.16 -19.73
N TRP A 151 37.96 -17.05 -20.29
CA TRP A 151 36.67 -16.83 -19.61
C TRP A 151 35.96 -18.14 -19.23
N LYS A 152 36.59 -19.31 -19.40
CA LYS A 152 35.93 -20.62 -19.24
C LYS A 152 35.69 -21.10 -17.80
N SER A 153 36.12 -20.37 -16.76
CA SER A 153 36.04 -20.85 -15.37
C SER A 153 35.34 -19.92 -14.37
N ALA A 154 34.57 -18.93 -14.82
CA ALA A 154 33.71 -18.17 -13.92
C ALA A 154 32.45 -18.97 -13.56
N PRO A 155 32.06 -19.09 -12.28
CA PRO A 155 30.87 -19.82 -11.86
C PRO A 155 29.64 -19.19 -12.54
N LEU A 156 28.79 -20.04 -13.15
CA LEU A 156 27.61 -19.64 -13.92
C LEU A 156 26.89 -18.44 -13.27
N LEU A 157 26.93 -17.30 -13.97
CA LEU A 157 25.97 -16.22 -13.83
C LEU A 157 24.56 -16.84 -13.84
N LEU A 158 23.81 -16.66 -12.76
CA LEU A 158 22.38 -16.96 -12.75
C LEU A 158 21.73 -16.08 -13.85
N PRO A 159 21.03 -16.67 -14.83
CA PRO A 159 20.83 -16.04 -16.12
C PRO A 159 19.66 -15.03 -16.12
N LEU A 160 19.69 -14.14 -17.11
CA LEU A 160 18.61 -13.27 -17.64
C LEU A 160 17.21 -13.93 -17.76
N ASN A 161 17.09 -15.25 -17.58
CA ASN A 161 15.88 -16.04 -17.77
C ASN A 161 14.76 -15.74 -16.75
N PHE A 162 15.06 -15.16 -15.58
CA PHE A 162 14.04 -14.97 -14.53
C PHE A 162 13.08 -13.81 -14.80
N PHE A 163 13.58 -12.65 -15.25
CA PHE A 163 12.71 -11.55 -15.66
C PHE A 163 11.92 -11.91 -16.93
N GLN A 164 12.54 -12.62 -17.87
CA GLN A 164 11.86 -13.17 -19.04
C GLN A 164 10.71 -14.14 -18.67
N ALA A 165 10.86 -14.94 -17.61
CA ALA A 165 9.83 -15.89 -17.19
C ALA A 165 8.56 -15.20 -16.67
N TYR A 166 8.67 -14.13 -15.87
CA TYR A 166 7.50 -13.37 -15.42
C TYR A 166 6.84 -12.62 -16.58
N HIS A 167 7.64 -12.00 -17.46
CA HIS A 167 7.12 -11.36 -18.66
C HIS A 167 6.31 -12.32 -19.53
N GLN A 168 6.86 -13.49 -19.85
CA GLN A 168 6.16 -14.49 -20.66
C GLN A 168 4.86 -14.99 -19.99
N GLN A 169 4.84 -15.10 -18.66
CA GLN A 169 3.63 -15.51 -17.94
C GLN A 169 2.55 -14.41 -17.93
N GLU A 170 2.94 -13.14 -17.97
CA GLU A 170 2.04 -11.97 -17.89
C GLU A 170 1.74 -11.32 -19.26
N ASP A 171 2.28 -11.84 -20.37
CA ASP A 171 2.09 -11.29 -21.72
C ASP A 171 0.63 -11.36 -22.22
N HIS A 172 -0.16 -12.26 -21.63
CA HIS A 172 -1.59 -12.40 -21.93
C HIS A 172 -2.47 -11.34 -21.25
N LEU A 173 -1.91 -10.57 -20.30
CA LEU A 173 -2.63 -9.53 -19.59
C LEU A 173 -2.91 -8.33 -20.48
N ASP A 174 -3.96 -7.58 -20.14
CA ASP A 174 -4.27 -6.32 -20.79
C ASP A 174 -3.14 -5.29 -20.60
N SER A 175 -2.98 -4.37 -21.53
CA SER A 175 -1.93 -3.35 -21.46
C SER A 175 -2.09 -2.38 -20.27
N LEU A 176 -3.31 -2.28 -19.73
CA LEU A 176 -3.61 -1.49 -18.51
C LEU A 176 -3.53 -2.32 -17.22
N ALA A 177 -3.34 -3.64 -17.31
CA ALA A 177 -3.19 -4.48 -16.13
C ALA A 177 -1.87 -4.17 -15.41
N GLN A 178 -1.89 -4.23 -14.09
CA GLN A 178 -0.67 -4.02 -13.32
C GLN A 178 0.25 -5.23 -13.47
N LYS A 179 1.54 -4.99 -13.76
CA LYS A 179 2.53 -6.06 -13.96
C LYS A 179 3.40 -6.26 -12.73
N SER A 180 3.80 -7.49 -12.45
CA SER A 180 4.62 -7.81 -11.28
C SER A 180 5.98 -7.13 -11.29
N GLN A 181 6.53 -6.86 -12.47
CA GLN A 181 7.78 -6.10 -12.63
C GLN A 181 7.72 -4.66 -12.10
N TYR A 182 6.52 -4.06 -12.01
CA TYR A 182 6.31 -2.71 -11.49
C TYR A 182 5.86 -2.71 -10.02
N ALA A 183 5.82 -3.88 -9.38
CA ALA A 183 5.52 -4.00 -7.97
C ALA A 183 6.54 -3.23 -7.13
N GLN A 184 6.07 -2.32 -6.28
CA GLN A 184 6.92 -1.53 -5.40
C GLN A 184 6.59 -1.86 -3.96
N ARG A 185 7.60 -1.94 -3.09
CA ARG A 185 7.45 -2.29 -1.67
C ARG A 185 8.11 -1.23 -0.78
N PRO A 186 7.65 -1.06 0.47
CA PRO A 186 8.31 -0.21 1.45
C PRO A 186 9.76 -0.59 1.72
N ILE A 187 10.04 -1.89 1.84
CA ILE A 187 11.38 -2.39 2.13
C ILE A 187 11.83 -3.27 0.97
N ALA A 188 12.94 -2.88 0.34
CA ALA A 188 13.51 -3.60 -0.78
C ALA A 188 13.90 -5.03 -0.38
N LEU A 189 13.82 -5.94 -1.34
CA LEU A 189 14.19 -7.34 -1.15
C LEU A 189 15.48 -7.62 -1.92
N ASP A 190 16.35 -8.43 -1.33
CA ASP A 190 17.66 -8.72 -1.92
C ASP A 190 17.57 -9.34 -3.31
N ARG A 191 16.54 -10.18 -3.53
CA ARG A 191 16.27 -10.84 -4.81
C ARG A 191 14.78 -11.20 -4.97
N PRO A 192 14.24 -11.17 -6.20
CA PRO A 192 12.91 -11.70 -6.50
C PRO A 192 12.86 -13.22 -6.25
N HIS A 193 11.65 -13.74 -6.02
CA HIS A 193 11.48 -15.17 -5.81
C HIS A 193 11.59 -15.93 -7.14
N PRO A 194 12.20 -17.14 -7.20
CA PRO A 194 12.38 -17.88 -8.45
C PRO A 194 11.10 -18.45 -9.06
N TYR A 195 10.05 -18.65 -8.25
CA TYR A 195 8.82 -19.36 -8.66
C TYR A 195 7.50 -18.62 -8.38
N ARG A 196 7.56 -17.42 -7.80
CA ARG A 196 6.35 -16.71 -7.33
C ARG A 196 6.46 -15.25 -7.69
N ASN A 197 5.45 -14.73 -8.37
CA ASN A 197 5.39 -13.30 -8.66
C ASN A 197 5.18 -12.48 -7.37
N GLU A 198 5.39 -11.17 -7.44
CA GLU A 198 5.37 -10.30 -6.26
C GLU A 198 3.98 -10.20 -5.61
N PHE A 199 2.91 -10.28 -6.40
CA PHE A 199 1.54 -10.24 -5.89
C PHE A 199 1.09 -11.58 -5.30
N GLN A 200 1.53 -12.70 -5.88
CA GLN A 200 1.36 -14.03 -5.31
C GLN A 200 2.05 -14.12 -3.94
N ARG A 201 3.26 -13.55 -3.82
CA ARG A 201 3.95 -13.43 -2.54
C ARG A 201 3.11 -12.65 -1.53
N ASP A 202 2.53 -11.52 -1.92
CA ASP A 202 1.67 -10.71 -1.03
C ASP A 202 0.44 -11.47 -0.54
N LYS A 203 -0.25 -12.13 -1.46
CA LYS A 203 -1.38 -13.01 -1.16
C LYS A 203 -1.01 -14.04 -0.09
N GLU A 204 0.09 -14.75 -0.26
CA GLU A 204 0.51 -15.79 0.69
C GLU A 204 0.90 -15.20 2.05
N ARG A 205 1.57 -14.04 2.05
CA ARG A 205 1.89 -13.31 3.29
C ARG A 205 0.62 -12.95 4.06
N LEU A 206 -0.40 -12.45 3.36
CA LEU A 206 -1.71 -12.10 3.90
C LEU A 206 -2.44 -13.31 4.47
N ILE A 207 -2.60 -14.39 3.70
CA ILE A 207 -3.29 -15.63 4.12
C ILE A 207 -2.71 -16.17 5.42
N HIS A 208 -1.38 -16.12 5.56
CA HIS A 208 -0.68 -16.63 6.74
C HIS A 208 -0.50 -15.58 7.87
N SER A 209 -1.18 -14.44 7.82
CA SER A 209 -1.13 -13.40 8.87
C SER A 209 -2.00 -13.78 10.08
N LYS A 210 -1.81 -13.13 11.23
CA LYS A 210 -2.72 -13.28 12.38
C LYS A 210 -4.04 -12.54 12.11
N GLY A 211 -3.98 -11.38 11.47
CA GLY A 211 -5.13 -10.56 11.07
C GLY A 211 -6.12 -11.34 10.22
N PHE A 212 -5.64 -11.98 9.14
CA PHE A 212 -6.48 -12.79 8.25
C PHE A 212 -7.14 -13.96 8.98
N ARG A 213 -6.37 -14.71 9.80
CA ARG A 213 -6.93 -15.82 10.59
C ARG A 213 -8.02 -15.40 11.57
N ARG A 214 -7.93 -14.19 12.13
CA ARG A 214 -8.94 -13.65 13.06
C ARG A 214 -10.27 -13.32 12.38
N MET A 215 -10.31 -13.18 11.06
CA MET A 215 -11.55 -12.92 10.32
C MET A 215 -12.56 -14.08 10.41
N VAL A 216 -12.11 -15.30 10.78
CA VAL A 216 -13.00 -16.45 11.01
C VAL A 216 -13.98 -16.22 12.16
N ASP A 217 -13.63 -15.37 13.12
CA ASP A 217 -14.44 -15.10 14.31
C ASP A 217 -14.78 -13.61 14.45
N LYS A 218 -14.98 -12.93 13.32
CA LYS A 218 -15.53 -11.56 13.28
C LYS A 218 -16.86 -11.58 12.54
N ALA A 219 -17.86 -10.92 13.12
CA ALA A 219 -19.15 -10.70 12.45
C ALA A 219 -19.01 -9.72 11.27
N GLN A 220 -19.75 -9.98 10.20
CA GLN A 220 -19.91 -9.04 9.08
C GLN A 220 -21.00 -8.03 9.44
N ILE A 221 -22.27 -8.43 9.43
CA ILE A 221 -23.43 -7.56 9.70
C ILE A 221 -24.58 -8.34 10.39
N TYR A 222 -24.74 -9.65 10.17
CA TYR A 222 -25.93 -10.39 10.59
C TYR A 222 -25.64 -11.55 11.55
N ASN A 223 -26.28 -11.53 12.71
CA ASN A 223 -26.45 -12.68 13.59
C ASN A 223 -27.92 -13.03 13.58
N THR A 224 -28.35 -14.00 12.79
CA THR A 224 -29.64 -14.66 13.02
C THR A 224 -29.40 -15.91 13.84
N THR A 225 -29.94 -15.91 15.06
CA THR A 225 -29.96 -17.07 15.97
C THR A 225 -30.75 -18.27 15.44
N LYS A 226 -31.39 -18.19 14.27
CA LYS A 226 -32.33 -19.20 13.75
C LYS A 226 -31.76 -20.24 12.77
N GLY A 227 -30.48 -20.18 12.42
CA GLY A 227 -29.84 -21.23 11.59
C GLY A 227 -28.33 -21.22 11.80
N GLY A 228 -27.73 -22.38 12.03
CA GLY A 228 -26.31 -22.53 12.41
C GLY A 228 -25.27 -22.13 11.35
N HIS A 229 -25.62 -21.28 10.38
CA HIS A 229 -24.77 -20.82 9.30
C HIS A 229 -24.53 -19.30 9.44
N TYR A 230 -23.73 -18.91 10.42
CA TYR A 230 -23.31 -17.52 10.59
C TYR A 230 -22.26 -17.18 9.52
N ARG A 231 -22.56 -16.25 8.60
CA ARG A 231 -21.53 -15.69 7.72
C ARG A 231 -20.54 -14.86 8.54
N LYS A 232 -19.25 -15.11 8.32
CA LYS A 232 -18.14 -14.43 9.02
C LYS A 232 -17.40 -13.56 8.01
N ARG A 233 -16.55 -12.65 8.49
CA ARG A 233 -15.72 -11.82 7.59
C ARG A 233 -14.88 -12.66 6.63
N LEU A 234 -14.36 -13.80 7.10
CA LEU A 234 -13.58 -14.69 6.25
C LEU A 234 -14.39 -15.24 5.05
N THR A 235 -15.63 -15.67 5.27
CA THR A 235 -16.48 -16.15 4.16
C THR A 235 -16.82 -15.01 3.21
N HIS A 236 -17.06 -13.81 3.73
CA HIS A 236 -17.24 -12.60 2.91
C HIS A 236 -16.03 -12.33 2.01
N SER A 237 -14.82 -12.23 2.59
CA SER A 237 -13.61 -11.96 1.81
C SER A 237 -13.30 -13.04 0.75
N LEU A 238 -13.68 -14.30 1.01
CA LEU A 238 -13.55 -15.37 0.01
C LEU A 238 -14.50 -15.18 -1.18
N GLU A 239 -15.72 -14.69 -0.94
CA GLU A 239 -16.68 -14.41 -2.01
C GLU A 239 -16.32 -13.16 -2.80
N VAL A 240 -15.87 -12.10 -2.12
CA VAL A 240 -15.28 -10.91 -2.78
C VAL A 240 -14.14 -11.34 -3.69
N SER A 241 -13.23 -12.19 -3.19
CA SER A 241 -12.10 -12.71 -3.99
C SER A 241 -12.58 -13.52 -5.21
N GLN A 242 -13.59 -14.37 -5.04
CA GLN A 242 -14.16 -15.16 -6.14
C GLN A 242 -14.78 -14.28 -7.24
N ILE A 243 -15.58 -13.28 -6.85
CA ILE A 243 -16.20 -12.32 -7.79
C ILE A 243 -15.13 -11.47 -8.47
N ALA A 244 -14.21 -10.90 -7.69
CA ALA A 244 -13.16 -10.02 -8.19
C ALA A 244 -12.26 -10.75 -9.20
N ARG A 245 -11.87 -12.01 -8.91
CA ARG A 245 -11.09 -12.84 -9.84
C ARG A 245 -11.86 -13.19 -11.11
N ALA A 246 -13.16 -13.45 -11.01
CA ALA A 246 -13.99 -13.71 -12.19
C ALA A 246 -14.01 -12.49 -13.11
N VAL A 247 -14.19 -11.29 -12.57
CA VAL A 247 -14.14 -10.03 -13.33
C VAL A 247 -12.74 -9.77 -13.88
N ALA A 248 -11.69 -9.87 -13.06
CA ALA A 248 -10.31 -9.65 -13.47
C ALA A 248 -9.90 -10.57 -14.62
N ARG A 249 -10.24 -11.86 -14.56
CA ARG A 249 -9.95 -12.82 -15.64
C ARG A 249 -10.64 -12.44 -16.95
N GLN A 250 -11.90 -12.00 -16.89
CA GLN A 250 -12.65 -11.58 -18.09
C GLN A 250 -12.14 -10.27 -18.70
N LEU A 251 -11.45 -9.45 -17.90
CA LEU A 251 -10.79 -8.21 -18.33
C LEU A 251 -9.29 -8.40 -18.61
N ARG A 252 -8.75 -9.62 -18.43
CA ARG A 252 -7.31 -9.95 -18.54
C ARG A 252 -6.44 -9.11 -17.60
N LEU A 253 -6.91 -8.88 -16.38
CA LEU A 253 -6.17 -8.19 -15.31
C LEU A 253 -5.38 -9.18 -14.43
N HIS A 254 -4.51 -8.67 -13.57
CA HIS A 254 -3.62 -9.50 -12.77
C HIS A 254 -4.37 -10.20 -11.60
N GLU A 255 -4.73 -11.47 -11.76
CA GLU A 255 -5.52 -12.23 -10.78
C GLU A 255 -4.90 -12.24 -9.37
N ASP A 256 -3.58 -12.41 -9.21
CA ASP A 256 -2.96 -12.45 -7.87
C ASP A 256 -3.03 -11.12 -7.13
N LEU A 257 -2.92 -9.98 -7.84
CA LEU A 257 -3.06 -8.66 -7.24
C LEU A 257 -4.51 -8.44 -6.80
N THR A 258 -5.47 -8.76 -7.66
CA THR A 258 -6.89 -8.70 -7.35
C THR A 258 -7.23 -9.56 -6.13
N GLU A 259 -6.74 -10.80 -6.08
CA GLU A 259 -6.96 -11.74 -4.98
C GLU A 259 -6.29 -11.26 -3.68
N ALA A 260 -5.05 -10.74 -3.75
CA ALA A 260 -4.36 -10.20 -2.57
C ALA A 260 -5.14 -9.02 -1.96
N ILE A 261 -5.62 -8.09 -2.78
CA ILE A 261 -6.43 -6.94 -2.31
C ILE A 261 -7.74 -7.45 -1.71
N ALA A 262 -8.46 -8.33 -2.40
CA ALA A 262 -9.74 -8.87 -1.94
C ALA A 262 -9.64 -9.66 -0.63
N LEU A 263 -8.57 -10.43 -0.42
CA LEU A 263 -8.36 -11.14 0.84
C LEU A 263 -7.92 -10.22 1.98
N GLY A 264 -7.32 -9.07 1.65
CA GLY A 264 -6.79 -8.11 2.60
C GLY A 264 -7.75 -6.99 3.01
N HIS A 265 -8.80 -6.68 2.24
CA HIS A 265 -9.60 -5.46 2.44
C HIS A 265 -10.22 -5.35 3.85
N ASP A 266 -10.62 -6.49 4.42
CA ASP A 266 -11.38 -6.57 5.67
C ASP A 266 -10.56 -6.87 6.92
N VAL A 267 -9.23 -7.08 6.80
CA VAL A 267 -8.39 -7.53 7.93
C VAL A 267 -8.34 -6.53 9.09
N GLY A 268 -8.57 -5.24 8.79
CA GLY A 268 -8.58 -4.15 9.76
C GLY A 268 -9.89 -3.97 10.52
N HIS A 269 -10.94 -4.74 10.21
CA HIS A 269 -12.21 -4.60 10.92
C HIS A 269 -12.11 -4.96 12.39
N THR A 270 -12.97 -4.33 13.17
CA THR A 270 -13.07 -4.50 14.61
C THR A 270 -13.94 -5.70 14.96
N PRO A 271 -13.87 -6.22 16.20
CA PRO A 271 -14.90 -7.11 16.72
C PRO A 271 -16.26 -6.41 16.69
N PHE A 272 -17.32 -7.18 16.43
CA PHE A 272 -18.70 -6.72 16.27
C PHE A 272 -18.95 -5.81 15.06
N GLY A 273 -18.09 -5.87 14.04
CA GLY A 273 -18.31 -5.21 12.75
C GLY A 273 -18.41 -3.68 12.85
N HIS A 274 -19.38 -3.09 12.14
CA HIS A 274 -19.50 -1.63 12.03
C HIS A 274 -19.73 -0.94 13.38
N GLU A 275 -20.45 -1.58 14.30
CA GLU A 275 -20.70 -0.98 15.61
C GLU A 275 -19.43 -0.88 16.45
N GLY A 276 -18.55 -1.89 16.37
CA GLY A 276 -17.24 -1.83 17.01
C GLY A 276 -16.35 -0.71 16.45
N GLU A 277 -16.34 -0.55 15.13
CA GLU A 277 -15.65 0.56 14.45
C GLU A 277 -16.20 1.91 14.90
N ARG A 278 -17.52 2.07 14.88
CA ARG A 278 -18.19 3.31 15.29
C ARG A 278 -17.82 3.69 16.73
N GLN A 279 -17.80 2.73 17.64
CA GLN A 279 -17.43 3.00 19.03
C GLN A 279 -15.97 3.40 19.19
N LEU A 280 -15.05 2.72 18.50
CA LEU A 280 -13.64 3.11 18.52
C LEU A 280 -13.43 4.48 17.88
N ASP A 281 -14.14 4.81 16.80
CA ASP A 281 -14.06 6.12 16.16
C ASP A 281 -14.59 7.22 17.08
N LEU A 282 -15.73 7.01 17.74
CA LEU A 282 -16.29 7.94 18.71
C LEU A 282 -15.37 8.18 19.92
N ILE A 283 -14.64 7.15 20.36
CA ILE A 283 -13.65 7.28 21.43
C ILE A 283 -12.44 8.08 20.93
N MET A 284 -11.85 7.67 19.79
CA MET A 284 -10.64 8.25 19.23
C MET A 284 -10.85 9.65 18.64
N SER A 285 -12.09 10.04 18.34
CA SER A 285 -12.44 11.40 17.89
C SER A 285 -12.86 12.34 19.04
N GLY A 286 -12.87 11.85 20.29
CA GLY A 286 -13.27 12.63 21.46
C GLY A 286 -14.80 12.79 21.60
N GLY A 287 -15.60 12.05 20.83
CA GLY A 287 -17.06 12.10 20.88
C GLY A 287 -17.69 11.44 22.11
N ILE A 288 -16.92 10.65 22.87
CA ILE A 288 -17.41 9.96 24.08
C ILE A 288 -16.47 10.17 25.27
N LYS A 289 -17.08 10.43 26.44
CA LYS A 289 -16.40 10.42 27.73
C LYS A 289 -16.44 9.03 28.37
N LEU A 290 -15.29 8.37 28.50
CA LEU A 290 -15.16 7.01 29.05
C LEU A 290 -15.27 6.94 30.58
N ALA A 291 -14.74 7.95 31.27
CA ALA A 291 -14.67 8.01 32.73
C ALA A 291 -14.73 9.47 33.22
N PRO A 292 -15.08 9.75 34.50
CA PRO A 292 -15.12 11.11 35.03
C PRO A 292 -13.83 11.90 34.81
N GLN A 293 -12.67 11.24 34.95
CA GLN A 293 -11.33 11.79 34.75
C GLN A 293 -10.86 11.81 33.29
N HIS A 294 -11.59 11.20 32.36
CA HIS A 294 -11.24 11.25 30.93
C HIS A 294 -11.54 12.64 30.38
N GLN A 295 -10.54 13.25 29.75
CA GLN A 295 -10.66 14.50 28.99
C GLN A 295 -10.70 14.11 27.50
N PRO A 296 -11.89 14.07 26.86
CA PRO A 296 -11.98 13.63 25.48
C PRO A 296 -11.30 14.64 24.55
N GLU A 297 -10.30 14.16 23.81
CA GLU A 297 -9.61 14.90 22.77
C GLU A 297 -9.77 14.18 21.42
N ASN A 298 -9.68 14.93 20.32
CA ASN A 298 -9.69 14.34 19.00
C ASN A 298 -8.27 13.86 18.64
N LEU A 299 -8.12 12.54 18.57
CA LEU A 299 -6.86 11.82 18.33
C LEU A 299 -6.87 11.15 16.94
N GLY A 300 -7.63 11.69 16.00
CA GLY A 300 -7.62 11.25 14.60
C GLY A 300 -8.64 10.15 14.26
N GLY A 301 -9.43 9.66 15.23
CA GLY A 301 -10.50 8.69 14.96
C GLY A 301 -10.03 7.28 14.64
N PHE A 302 -10.93 6.44 14.13
CA PHE A 302 -10.70 5.05 13.76
C PHE A 302 -11.47 4.70 12.47
N LYS A 303 -10.88 3.88 11.61
CA LYS A 303 -11.54 3.31 10.43
C LYS A 303 -10.82 2.02 9.99
N HIS A 304 -11.58 0.98 9.65
CA HIS A 304 -11.03 -0.35 9.33
C HIS A 304 -10.00 -0.36 8.20
N ASN A 305 -10.21 0.34 7.08
CA ASN A 305 -9.29 0.34 5.94
C ASN A 305 -7.93 0.95 6.27
N TYR A 306 -7.90 1.99 7.11
CA TYR A 306 -6.65 2.54 7.63
C TYR A 306 -6.03 1.65 8.71
N GLN A 307 -6.85 1.03 9.56
CA GLN A 307 -6.35 0.04 10.51
C GLN A 307 -5.73 -1.17 9.79
N ALA A 308 -6.27 -1.57 8.63
CA ALA A 308 -5.72 -2.63 7.81
C ALA A 308 -4.31 -2.27 7.33
N LEU A 309 -4.09 -1.04 6.86
CA LEU A 309 -2.74 -0.55 6.56
C LEU A 309 -1.82 -0.74 7.76
N ARG A 310 -2.15 -0.13 8.90
CA ARG A 310 -1.34 -0.18 10.13
C ARG A 310 -1.02 -1.60 10.56
N LEU A 311 -2.03 -2.48 10.46
CA LEU A 311 -1.88 -3.89 10.79
C LEU A 311 -0.84 -4.57 9.88
N LEU A 312 -0.94 -4.33 8.58
CA LEU A 312 -0.16 -5.03 7.56
C LEU A 312 1.24 -4.46 7.35
N ASN A 313 1.49 -3.16 7.61
CA ASN A 313 2.83 -2.57 7.48
C ASN A 313 3.60 -2.47 8.80
N TYR A 314 2.93 -2.54 9.96
CA TYR A 314 3.61 -2.31 11.24
C TYR A 314 3.27 -3.32 12.34
N ILE A 315 1.99 -3.61 12.61
CA ILE A 315 1.61 -4.35 13.82
C ILE A 315 1.96 -5.85 13.72
N GLU A 316 1.84 -6.45 12.53
CA GLU A 316 2.16 -7.87 12.32
C GLU A 316 3.65 -8.16 12.47
N GLU A 317 4.01 -8.90 13.51
CA GLU A 317 5.38 -9.36 13.75
C GLU A 317 5.53 -10.81 13.26
N LYS A 318 6.07 -10.97 12.04
CA LYS A 318 6.26 -12.29 11.41
C LYS A 318 7.66 -12.50 10.83
N TYR A 319 8.34 -11.44 10.45
CA TYR A 319 9.69 -11.46 9.88
C TYR A 319 10.68 -10.92 10.92
N ARG A 320 11.94 -11.33 10.82
CA ARG A 320 12.99 -10.88 11.76
C ARG A 320 13.60 -9.56 11.31
N GLU A 321 13.58 -9.34 10.01
CA GLU A 321 14.29 -8.29 9.30
C GLU A 321 13.50 -6.97 9.29
N TYR A 322 12.17 -7.05 9.38
CA TYR A 322 11.30 -5.88 9.28
C TYR A 322 9.95 -6.12 9.97
N GLU A 323 9.29 -5.02 10.32
CA GLU A 323 7.93 -5.02 10.86
C GLU A 323 6.88 -5.20 9.75
N GLY A 324 5.69 -5.65 10.15
CA GLY A 324 4.59 -5.91 9.24
C GLY A 324 4.88 -7.07 8.28
N LEU A 325 4.14 -7.08 7.17
CA LEU A 325 4.24 -8.08 6.12
C LEU A 325 5.05 -7.58 4.91
N ASN A 326 5.43 -6.30 4.88
CA ASN A 326 6.12 -5.66 3.75
C ASN A 326 5.43 -5.95 2.40
N LEU A 327 4.11 -5.73 2.33
CA LEU A 327 3.32 -5.90 1.11
C LEU A 327 3.65 -4.81 0.08
N THR A 328 3.31 -5.03 -1.19
CA THR A 328 3.45 -4.02 -2.24
C THR A 328 2.51 -2.84 -2.02
N TYR A 329 2.91 -1.65 -2.47
CA TYR A 329 2.08 -0.45 -2.42
C TYR A 329 0.77 -0.63 -3.18
N GLN A 330 0.76 -1.39 -4.28
CA GLN A 330 -0.44 -1.71 -5.04
C GLN A 330 -1.47 -2.48 -4.20
N VAL A 331 -1.03 -3.46 -3.41
CA VAL A 331 -1.90 -4.19 -2.49
C VAL A 331 -2.36 -3.29 -1.34
N LEU A 332 -1.45 -2.52 -0.74
CA LEU A 332 -1.78 -1.59 0.35
C LEU A 332 -2.77 -0.51 -0.09
N GLU A 333 -2.58 0.09 -1.26
CA GLU A 333 -3.48 1.08 -1.84
C GLU A 333 -4.86 0.47 -2.13
N GLY A 334 -4.91 -0.71 -2.75
CA GLY A 334 -6.18 -1.42 -3.01
C GLY A 334 -6.95 -1.68 -1.72
N ILE A 335 -6.26 -2.13 -0.67
CA ILE A 335 -6.85 -2.35 0.67
C ILE A 335 -7.27 -1.02 1.30
N LEU A 336 -6.55 0.08 1.09
CA LEU A 336 -6.94 1.39 1.62
C LEU A 336 -8.19 1.93 0.90
N LYS A 337 -8.25 1.82 -0.43
CA LYS A 337 -9.22 2.53 -1.28
C LYS A 337 -10.43 1.69 -1.70
N HIS A 338 -10.55 0.43 -1.25
CA HIS A 338 -11.78 -0.35 -1.45
C HIS A 338 -13.03 0.30 -0.84
N THR A 339 -12.86 1.25 0.08
CA THR A 339 -13.93 2.04 0.67
C THR A 339 -13.51 3.51 0.74
N SER A 340 -14.47 4.38 1.05
CA SER A 340 -14.27 5.82 1.15
C SER A 340 -13.06 6.21 2.01
N LEU A 341 -12.28 7.18 1.57
CA LEU A 341 -11.20 7.76 2.38
C LEU A 341 -11.78 8.75 3.39
N LYS A 342 -11.27 8.75 4.62
CA LYS A 342 -11.56 9.79 5.60
C LYS A 342 -10.73 11.02 5.23
N LYS A 343 -11.41 12.11 4.88
CA LYS A 343 -10.78 13.39 4.56
C LYS A 343 -10.81 14.31 5.77
N CYS A 344 -9.78 15.13 5.92
CA CYS A 344 -9.82 16.22 6.89
C CYS A 344 -10.98 17.19 6.52
N LYS A 345 -11.78 17.59 7.51
CA LYS A 345 -12.93 18.48 7.32
C LYS A 345 -12.51 19.92 7.00
N LYS A 346 -11.29 20.32 7.36
CA LYS A 346 -10.76 21.69 7.19
C LYS A 346 -9.96 21.84 5.90
N GLU A 347 -9.20 20.81 5.50
CA GLU A 347 -8.52 20.74 4.20
C GLU A 347 -8.73 19.35 3.61
N LYS A 348 -9.19 19.28 2.35
CA LYS A 348 -9.70 18.03 1.75
C LYS A 348 -8.64 16.93 1.56
N ARG A 349 -7.33 17.16 1.79
CA ARG A 349 -6.27 16.20 1.39
C ARG A 349 -5.07 16.02 2.33
N HIS A 350 -4.48 17.04 2.96
CA HIS A 350 -3.34 16.84 3.89
C HIS A 350 -3.33 17.88 5.00
N CYS A 351 -3.20 17.45 6.26
CA CYS A 351 -3.46 18.31 7.39
C CYS A 351 -2.18 18.87 8.04
N ALA A 352 -1.58 19.88 7.41
CA ALA A 352 -0.60 20.71 8.11
C ALA A 352 -1.29 21.68 9.10
N VAL A 353 -2.57 22.01 8.87
CA VAL A 353 -3.28 23.10 9.56
C VAL A 353 -4.02 22.67 10.85
N CYS A 354 -4.31 21.38 11.05
CA CYS A 354 -5.10 20.91 12.20
C CYS A 354 -4.28 20.45 13.42
N LEU A 355 -2.95 20.67 13.44
CA LEU A 355 -2.11 20.28 14.58
C LEU A 355 -2.28 18.79 14.97
N HIS A 356 -2.39 17.89 13.98
CA HIS A 356 -2.56 16.43 14.15
C HIS A 356 -3.87 15.97 14.81
N GLN A 357 -4.91 16.82 14.82
CA GLN A 357 -6.25 16.47 15.33
C GLN A 357 -7.19 15.89 14.25
N CYS A 358 -6.71 15.66 13.04
CA CYS A 358 -7.48 15.03 11.97
C CYS A 358 -6.93 13.65 11.64
N PHE A 359 -7.67 12.89 10.85
CA PHE A 359 -7.25 11.58 10.37
C PHE A 359 -5.95 11.73 9.55
N ASP A 360 -4.82 11.27 10.10
CA ASP A 360 -3.48 11.38 9.48
C ASP A 360 -3.03 10.00 9.00
N ILE A 361 -2.78 9.87 7.69
CA ILE A 361 -2.33 8.62 7.08
C ILE A 361 -0.98 8.16 7.63
N ASN A 362 -0.10 9.07 8.09
CA ASN A 362 1.19 8.72 8.68
C ASN A 362 1.05 7.87 9.96
N GLU A 363 -0.08 7.97 10.68
CA GLU A 363 -0.35 7.11 11.84
C GLU A 363 -0.61 5.65 11.44
N PHE A 364 -0.98 5.43 10.18
CA PHE A 364 -1.40 4.14 9.66
C PHE A 364 -0.42 3.55 8.66
N LEU A 365 0.32 4.37 7.91
CA LEU A 365 1.47 3.94 7.09
C LEU A 365 2.76 4.36 7.79
N ILE A 366 3.22 3.54 8.74
CA ILE A 366 4.46 3.80 9.50
C ILE A 366 5.69 3.46 8.66
N ILE A 367 5.61 2.37 7.91
CA ILE A 367 6.70 1.90 7.04
C ILE A 367 6.28 2.08 5.59
N GLY A 368 6.93 3.04 4.92
CA GLY A 368 6.78 3.29 3.49
C GLY A 368 6.63 4.78 3.16
N ASN A 369 6.34 5.03 1.89
CA ASN A 369 6.16 6.37 1.32
C ASN A 369 4.68 6.56 0.91
N ILE A 370 4.05 7.60 1.46
CA ILE A 370 2.64 7.94 1.22
C ILE A 370 2.37 8.28 -0.24
N GLU A 371 3.33 8.88 -0.95
CA GLU A 371 3.18 9.26 -2.36
C GLU A 371 2.89 8.05 -3.25
N LYS A 372 3.31 6.85 -2.81
CA LYS A 372 3.06 5.58 -3.51
C LYS A 372 1.64 5.04 -3.33
N LEU A 373 0.81 5.68 -2.49
CA LEU A 373 -0.62 5.34 -2.31
C LEU A 373 -1.56 6.20 -3.17
N HIS A 374 -1.03 7.13 -3.95
CA HIS A 374 -1.80 7.92 -4.93
C HIS A 374 -3.02 8.64 -4.33
N LEU A 375 -2.87 9.26 -3.15
CA LEU A 375 -3.98 9.87 -2.40
C LEU A 375 -4.61 11.12 -3.07
N GLU A 376 -4.06 11.58 -4.19
CA GLU A 376 -4.62 12.64 -5.02
C GLU A 376 -5.98 12.29 -5.64
N VAL A 377 -6.25 10.99 -5.81
CA VAL A 377 -7.51 10.44 -6.31
C VAL A 377 -8.17 9.53 -5.28
N ASP A 378 -9.50 9.53 -5.26
CA ASP A 378 -10.30 8.76 -4.29
C ASP A 378 -10.55 7.30 -4.70
N PHE A 379 -10.03 6.88 -5.85
CA PHE A 379 -10.15 5.53 -6.40
C PHE A 379 -8.76 4.87 -6.54
N CYS A 380 -8.75 3.55 -6.63
CA CYS A 380 -7.53 2.77 -6.84
C CYS A 380 -6.83 3.13 -8.15
N SER A 381 -5.52 3.35 -8.11
CA SER A 381 -4.68 3.59 -9.28
C SER A 381 -4.62 2.39 -10.24
N THR A 382 -4.91 1.18 -9.75
CA THR A 382 -4.91 -0.07 -10.53
C THR A 382 -6.35 -0.51 -10.87
N LEU A 383 -6.55 -1.12 -12.04
CA LEU A 383 -7.86 -1.69 -12.38
C LEU A 383 -8.23 -2.83 -11.44
N GLU A 384 -7.25 -3.61 -11.00
CA GLU A 384 -7.41 -4.70 -10.04
C GLU A 384 -8.01 -4.18 -8.72
N GLY A 385 -7.52 -3.05 -8.21
CA GLY A 385 -8.08 -2.41 -7.02
C GLY A 385 -9.50 -1.87 -7.25
N GLN A 386 -9.78 -1.29 -8.42
CA GLN A 386 -11.15 -0.84 -8.76
C GLN A 386 -12.13 -2.01 -8.90
N VAL A 387 -11.67 -3.16 -9.43
CA VAL A 387 -12.46 -4.39 -9.49
C VAL A 387 -12.82 -4.87 -8.10
N VAL A 388 -11.89 -4.84 -7.14
CA VAL A 388 -12.18 -5.27 -5.77
C VAL A 388 -13.20 -4.36 -5.08
N GLU A 389 -13.11 -3.04 -5.27
CA GLU A 389 -14.10 -2.08 -4.74
C GLU A 389 -15.54 -2.48 -5.15
N ILE A 390 -15.75 -2.73 -6.45
CA ILE A 390 -17.07 -3.11 -6.95
C ILE A 390 -17.45 -4.55 -6.58
N ALA A 391 -16.48 -5.48 -6.54
CA ALA A 391 -16.73 -6.85 -6.12
C ALA A 391 -17.18 -6.95 -4.66
N ASP A 392 -16.63 -6.11 -3.77
CA ASP A 392 -17.06 -5.99 -2.38
C ASP A 392 -18.51 -5.51 -2.28
N GLU A 393 -18.87 -4.49 -3.08
CA GLU A 393 -20.24 -4.01 -3.18
C GLU A 393 -21.20 -5.13 -3.61
N ILE A 394 -20.88 -5.83 -4.70
CA ILE A 394 -21.69 -6.95 -5.24
C ILE A 394 -21.84 -8.07 -4.19
N ALA A 395 -20.74 -8.50 -3.56
CA ALA A 395 -20.75 -9.59 -2.58
C ALA A 395 -21.62 -9.26 -1.36
N GLN A 396 -21.52 -8.02 -0.85
CA GLN A 396 -22.33 -7.57 0.28
C GLN A 396 -23.82 -7.68 -0.03
N ARG A 397 -24.26 -7.24 -1.23
CA ARG A 397 -25.69 -7.30 -1.62
C ARG A 397 -26.15 -8.73 -1.84
N GLY A 398 -25.28 -9.57 -2.40
CA GLY A 398 -25.56 -11.01 -2.54
C GLY A 398 -25.83 -11.69 -1.21
N HIS A 399 -24.97 -11.48 -0.22
CA HIS A 399 -25.12 -12.09 1.10
C HIS A 399 -26.33 -11.57 1.87
N ASP A 400 -26.53 -10.25 1.88
CA ASP A 400 -27.67 -9.65 2.58
C ASP A 400 -29.00 -10.20 2.01
N LEU A 401 -29.04 -10.46 0.70
CA LEU A 401 -30.17 -11.11 0.05
C LEU A 401 -30.29 -12.60 0.42
N ASP A 402 -29.20 -13.36 0.33
CA ASP A 402 -29.15 -14.78 0.73
C ASP A 402 -29.63 -14.98 2.17
N ASP A 403 -29.14 -14.17 3.10
CA ASP A 403 -29.46 -14.23 4.51
C ASP A 403 -30.94 -13.83 4.75
N GLY A 404 -31.44 -12.83 4.02
CA GLY A 404 -32.86 -12.46 4.02
C GLY A 404 -33.78 -13.58 3.56
N LEU A 405 -33.42 -14.28 2.48
CA LEU A 405 -34.16 -15.41 1.93
C LEU A 405 -34.08 -16.66 2.83
N ALA A 406 -32.89 -16.95 3.37
CA ALA A 406 -32.65 -18.11 4.24
C ALA A 406 -33.34 -17.97 5.60
N SER A 407 -33.38 -16.76 6.16
CA SER A 407 -34.07 -16.47 7.43
C SER A 407 -35.59 -16.39 7.27
N GLY A 408 -36.09 -16.30 6.04
CA GLY A 408 -37.50 -16.07 5.73
C GLY A 408 -37.97 -14.65 6.09
N VAL A 409 -37.05 -13.70 6.25
CA VAL A 409 -37.36 -12.27 6.44
C VAL A 409 -37.98 -11.69 5.16
N ILE A 410 -37.60 -12.22 4.00
CA ILE A 410 -38.23 -11.96 2.71
C ILE A 410 -38.40 -13.30 1.97
N THR A 411 -39.57 -13.52 1.39
CA THR A 411 -39.82 -14.66 0.51
C THR A 411 -39.51 -14.31 -0.95
N ILE A 412 -39.32 -15.32 -1.80
CA ILE A 412 -39.10 -15.10 -3.24
C ILE A 412 -40.28 -14.36 -3.87
N ASP A 413 -41.51 -14.71 -3.50
CA ASP A 413 -42.71 -14.08 -4.06
C ASP A 413 -42.76 -12.59 -3.67
N GLU A 414 -42.52 -12.26 -2.40
CA GLU A 414 -42.40 -10.87 -1.93
C GLU A 414 -41.26 -10.13 -2.62
N LEU A 415 -40.09 -10.76 -2.78
CA LEU A 415 -38.98 -10.16 -3.52
C LEU A 415 -39.39 -9.86 -4.97
N MET A 416 -40.00 -10.80 -5.68
CA MET A 416 -40.44 -10.59 -7.05
C MET A 416 -41.48 -9.47 -7.17
N GLU A 417 -42.39 -9.35 -6.20
CA GLU A 417 -43.32 -8.22 -6.12
C GLU A 417 -42.59 -6.88 -5.93
N GLU A 418 -41.63 -6.80 -5.00
CA GLU A 418 -40.85 -5.58 -4.75
C GLU A 418 -39.91 -5.24 -5.92
N LEU A 419 -39.44 -6.23 -6.68
CA LEU A 419 -38.67 -6.05 -7.92
C LEU A 419 -39.53 -5.59 -9.11
N ASN A 420 -40.87 -5.65 -9.03
CA ASN A 420 -41.77 -5.23 -10.10
C ASN A 420 -41.93 -3.70 -10.17
N THR A 421 -40.82 -3.00 -10.36
CA THR A 421 -40.75 -1.55 -10.53
C THR A 421 -40.16 -1.21 -11.89
N PRO A 422 -40.41 0.01 -12.43
CA PRO A 422 -39.82 0.42 -13.70
C PRO A 422 -38.29 0.32 -13.74
N ILE A 423 -37.62 0.54 -12.61
CA ILE A 423 -36.16 0.54 -12.52
C ILE A 423 -35.58 -0.88 -12.45
N LEU A 424 -36.31 -1.82 -11.84
CA LEU A 424 -35.87 -3.21 -11.66
C LEU A 424 -36.47 -4.16 -12.72
N ARG A 425 -37.23 -3.64 -13.68
CA ARG A 425 -37.97 -4.45 -14.67
C ARG A 425 -37.09 -5.45 -15.43
N ASP A 426 -35.89 -5.04 -15.83
CA ASP A 426 -34.96 -5.92 -16.55
C ASP A 426 -34.51 -7.10 -15.68
N LEU A 427 -34.18 -6.81 -14.42
CA LEU A 427 -33.78 -7.82 -13.45
C LEU A 427 -34.96 -8.75 -13.16
N HIS A 428 -36.13 -8.18 -12.86
CA HIS A 428 -37.35 -8.93 -12.64
C HIS A 428 -37.68 -9.87 -13.80
N HIS A 429 -37.58 -9.40 -15.06
CA HIS A 429 -37.82 -10.24 -16.23
C HIS A 429 -36.79 -11.36 -16.36
N ASN A 430 -35.50 -11.06 -16.13
CA ASN A 430 -34.43 -12.06 -16.13
C ASN A 430 -34.68 -13.17 -15.09
N LEU A 431 -35.01 -12.79 -13.86
CA LEU A 431 -35.30 -13.73 -12.76
C LEU A 431 -36.57 -14.54 -13.01
N HIS A 432 -37.63 -13.90 -13.51
CA HIS A 432 -38.87 -14.59 -13.87
C HIS A 432 -38.63 -15.71 -14.89
N ASN A 433 -37.74 -15.48 -15.87
CA ASN A 433 -37.37 -16.49 -16.87
C ASN A 433 -36.56 -17.64 -16.26
N ILE A 434 -35.63 -17.34 -15.34
CA ILE A 434 -34.80 -18.34 -14.65
C ILE A 434 -35.64 -19.22 -13.72
N LEU A 435 -36.63 -18.65 -13.05
CA LEU A 435 -37.51 -19.35 -12.12
C LEU A 435 -38.61 -20.17 -12.80
N GLN A 436 -38.73 -20.10 -14.14
CA GLN A 436 -39.72 -20.92 -14.86
C GLN A 436 -39.49 -22.42 -14.59
N PRO A 437 -40.57 -23.20 -14.40
CA PRO A 437 -40.46 -24.63 -14.18
C PRO A 437 -39.71 -25.32 -15.33
N SER A 438 -38.56 -25.92 -15.03
CA SER A 438 -37.83 -26.79 -15.95
C SER A 438 -37.85 -28.24 -15.45
N ILE A 439 -37.65 -29.20 -16.36
CA ILE A 439 -37.63 -30.63 -16.02
C ILE A 439 -36.41 -30.88 -15.11
N ALA A 440 -36.66 -31.11 -13.83
CA ALA A 440 -35.61 -31.43 -12.87
C ALA A 440 -34.98 -32.79 -13.24
N ARG A 441 -33.67 -32.79 -13.49
CA ARG A 441 -32.88 -34.02 -13.76
C ARG A 441 -32.69 -34.90 -12.52
N LYS A 442 -33.16 -34.45 -11.35
CA LYS A 442 -33.03 -35.13 -10.05
C LYS A 442 -34.27 -34.90 -9.19
N ILE A 443 -34.47 -35.76 -8.20
CA ILE A 443 -35.45 -35.55 -7.13
C ILE A 443 -35.04 -34.31 -6.34
N VAL A 444 -35.93 -33.31 -6.26
CA VAL A 444 -35.74 -32.10 -5.47
C VAL A 444 -36.29 -32.33 -4.07
N ILE A 445 -35.41 -32.30 -3.06
CA ILE A 445 -35.77 -32.55 -1.66
C ILE A 445 -36.49 -31.35 -1.05
N ASN A 446 -35.91 -30.15 -1.18
CA ASN A 446 -36.52 -28.90 -0.75
C ASN A 446 -36.55 -27.92 -1.94
N ARG A 447 -37.75 -27.61 -2.44
CA ARG A 447 -37.93 -26.67 -3.56
C ARG A 447 -37.59 -25.23 -3.17
N LYS A 448 -37.89 -24.81 -1.93
CA LYS A 448 -37.60 -23.45 -1.46
C LYS A 448 -36.10 -23.21 -1.37
N ASP A 449 -35.34 -24.13 -0.76
CA ASP A 449 -33.88 -24.02 -0.67
C ASP A 449 -33.22 -24.00 -2.06
N LEU A 450 -33.75 -24.82 -2.99
CA LEU A 450 -33.27 -24.82 -4.38
C LEU A 450 -33.52 -23.46 -5.05
N GLN A 451 -34.72 -22.89 -4.91
CA GLN A 451 -35.03 -21.59 -5.51
C GLN A 451 -34.19 -20.48 -4.87
N ASN A 452 -34.00 -20.48 -3.54
CA ASN A 452 -33.11 -19.53 -2.85
C ASN A 452 -31.67 -19.64 -3.39
N SER A 453 -31.17 -20.87 -3.56
CA SER A 453 -29.83 -21.14 -4.08
C SER A 453 -29.65 -20.74 -5.56
N ILE A 454 -30.75 -20.54 -6.31
CA ILE A 454 -30.73 -20.06 -7.70
C ILE A 454 -30.84 -18.54 -7.76
N MET A 455 -31.67 -17.95 -6.89
CA MET A 455 -32.01 -16.53 -6.89
C MET A 455 -30.78 -15.64 -6.76
N THR A 456 -29.98 -15.85 -5.71
CA THR A 456 -28.83 -14.97 -5.44
C THR A 456 -27.77 -15.06 -6.53
N PRO A 457 -27.31 -16.25 -6.98
CA PRO A 457 -26.37 -16.33 -8.10
C PRO A 457 -26.90 -15.69 -9.39
N ALA A 458 -28.20 -15.78 -9.67
CA ALA A 458 -28.80 -15.15 -10.83
C ALA A 458 -28.68 -13.62 -10.78
N ILE A 459 -28.98 -13.02 -9.62
CA ILE A 459 -28.84 -11.57 -9.40
C ILE A 459 -27.37 -11.15 -9.50
N LEU A 460 -26.46 -11.88 -8.85
CA LEU A 460 -25.03 -11.58 -8.90
C LEU A 460 -24.49 -11.62 -10.34
N ASN A 461 -24.82 -12.68 -11.10
CA ASN A 461 -24.39 -12.83 -12.48
C ASN A 461 -24.93 -11.69 -13.37
N PHE A 462 -26.18 -11.27 -13.15
CA PHE A 462 -26.77 -10.15 -13.89
C PHE A 462 -25.96 -8.85 -13.75
N PHE A 463 -25.49 -8.53 -12.53
CA PHE A 463 -24.65 -7.36 -12.30
C PHE A 463 -23.21 -7.55 -12.80
N ILE A 464 -22.62 -8.73 -12.60
CA ILE A 464 -21.26 -9.05 -13.06
C ILE A 464 -21.15 -8.94 -14.59
N GLU A 465 -22.12 -9.47 -15.35
CA GLU A 465 -22.13 -9.41 -16.81
C GLU A 465 -22.17 -7.96 -17.33
N ARG A 466 -23.01 -7.13 -16.71
CA ARG A 466 -23.13 -5.71 -17.04
C ARG A 466 -21.86 -4.94 -16.69
N LEU A 467 -21.28 -5.19 -15.52
CA LEU A 467 -20.01 -4.60 -15.10
C LEU A 467 -18.89 -4.90 -16.10
N ILE A 468 -18.72 -6.17 -16.49
CA ILE A 468 -17.68 -6.57 -17.44
C ILE A 468 -17.88 -5.88 -18.80
N LYS A 469 -19.13 -5.82 -19.28
CA LYS A 469 -19.44 -5.14 -20.54
C LYS A 469 -19.06 -3.66 -20.50
N ASN A 470 -19.47 -2.95 -19.44
CA ASN A 470 -19.22 -1.52 -19.29
C ASN A 470 -17.71 -1.24 -19.10
N ALA A 471 -17.04 -2.04 -18.27
CA ALA A 471 -15.59 -1.95 -18.05
C ALA A 471 -14.78 -2.15 -19.34
N ARG A 472 -15.16 -3.12 -20.20
CA ARG A 472 -14.50 -3.31 -21.50
C ARG A 472 -14.62 -2.08 -22.39
N MET A 473 -15.80 -1.46 -22.45
CA MET A 473 -16.02 -0.25 -23.23
C MET A 473 -15.16 0.92 -22.69
N ALA A 474 -15.17 1.12 -21.37
CA ALA A 474 -14.38 2.19 -20.73
C ALA A 474 -12.87 2.00 -20.90
N ILE A 475 -12.37 0.76 -20.82
CA ILE A 475 -10.96 0.43 -21.03
C ILE A 475 -10.53 0.75 -22.47
N GLU A 476 -11.30 0.33 -23.47
CA GLU A 476 -10.97 0.59 -24.87
C GLU A 476 -11.05 2.09 -25.20
N GLU A 477 -12.03 2.80 -24.67
CA GLU A 477 -12.12 4.26 -24.80
C GLU A 477 -10.89 4.94 -24.18
N TYR A 478 -10.50 4.56 -22.96
CA TYR A 478 -9.33 5.11 -22.28
C TYR A 478 -8.03 4.89 -23.07
N LYS A 479 -7.82 3.69 -23.63
CA LYS A 479 -6.67 3.36 -24.48
C LYS A 479 -6.61 4.20 -25.75
N SER A 480 -7.76 4.59 -26.30
CA SER A 480 -7.82 5.40 -27.51
C SER A 480 -7.46 6.87 -27.28
N GLN A 481 -7.66 7.38 -26.06
CA GLN A 481 -7.48 8.79 -25.71
C GLN A 481 -6.15 9.07 -25.01
N CYS A 482 -5.60 8.09 -24.28
CA CYS A 482 -4.42 8.28 -23.45
C CYS A 482 -3.18 7.57 -24.01
N THR A 483 -2.07 8.29 -24.13
CA THR A 483 -0.75 7.67 -24.32
C THR A 483 -0.32 7.05 -23.01
N ILE A 484 -0.44 5.72 -22.90
CA ILE A 484 -0.08 4.98 -21.70
C ILE A 484 1.44 5.09 -21.50
N SER A 485 1.87 5.85 -20.49
CA SER A 485 3.24 5.74 -19.98
C SER A 485 3.39 4.35 -19.37
N ARG A 486 4.19 3.50 -20.02
CA ARG A 486 4.44 2.10 -19.59
C ARG A 486 5.13 2.01 -18.22
N GLU A 487 5.66 3.12 -17.69
CA GLU A 487 6.66 3.07 -16.61
C GLU A 487 6.08 2.84 -15.21
N LEU A 488 4.78 3.06 -14.97
CA LEU A 488 4.24 3.04 -13.60
C LEU A 488 2.91 2.28 -13.39
N GLY A 489 2.19 1.89 -14.44
CA GLY A 489 0.93 1.14 -14.29
C GLY A 489 -0.16 1.88 -13.49
N VAL A 490 -0.07 3.22 -13.42
CA VAL A 490 -1.00 4.10 -12.69
C VAL A 490 -2.07 4.60 -13.65
N ILE A 491 -3.33 4.43 -13.29
CA ILE A 491 -4.49 4.83 -14.10
C ILE A 491 -5.15 6.04 -13.45
N GLY A 492 -5.13 7.16 -14.18
CA GLY A 492 -5.67 8.44 -13.72
C GLY A 492 -7.20 8.58 -13.79
N SER A 493 -7.94 7.49 -14.00
CA SER A 493 -9.40 7.52 -14.19
C SER A 493 -10.08 6.28 -13.61
N LYS A 494 -11.31 6.44 -13.12
CA LYS A 494 -12.16 5.31 -12.68
C LYS A 494 -12.80 4.67 -13.91
N LEU A 495 -12.39 3.44 -14.24
CA LEU A 495 -12.86 2.71 -15.43
C LEU A 495 -13.78 1.53 -15.06
N ILE A 496 -13.73 1.06 -13.81
CA ILE A 496 -14.59 -0.01 -13.31
C ILE A 496 -15.67 0.61 -12.43
N PHE A 497 -16.90 0.69 -12.95
CA PHE A 497 -18.05 1.27 -12.25
C PHE A 497 -19.37 0.81 -12.86
N PHE A 498 -20.46 0.93 -12.10
CA PHE A 498 -21.82 0.83 -12.60
C PHE A 498 -22.30 2.17 -13.15
N HIS A 499 -22.98 2.15 -14.30
CA HIS A 499 -23.69 3.33 -14.78
C HIS A 499 -24.89 3.65 -13.87
N GLU A 500 -25.45 4.85 -14.04
CA GLU A 500 -26.49 5.38 -13.17
C GLU A 500 -27.70 4.44 -13.02
N ASN A 501 -28.10 3.73 -14.08
CA ASN A 501 -29.22 2.80 -14.02
C ASN A 501 -28.91 1.58 -13.16
N GLU A 502 -27.78 0.91 -13.38
CA GLU A 502 -27.36 -0.26 -12.60
C GLU A 502 -27.11 0.09 -11.14
N GLN A 503 -26.53 1.26 -10.86
CA GLN A 503 -26.35 1.72 -9.48
C GLN A 503 -27.69 1.91 -8.78
N ARG A 504 -28.66 2.57 -9.43
CA ARG A 504 -30.00 2.73 -8.86
C ARG A 504 -30.72 1.39 -8.66
N MET A 505 -30.46 0.39 -9.50
CA MET A 505 -30.97 -0.97 -9.30
C MET A 505 -30.38 -1.62 -8.04
N LEU A 506 -29.07 -1.52 -7.84
CA LEU A 506 -28.40 -2.01 -6.62
C LEU A 506 -28.91 -1.31 -5.37
N ASP A 507 -28.99 0.03 -5.40
CA ASP A 507 -29.49 0.82 -4.27
C ASP A 507 -30.94 0.45 -3.92
N SER A 508 -31.77 0.18 -4.93
CA SER A 508 -33.16 -0.24 -4.73
C SER A 508 -33.23 -1.64 -4.09
N LEU A 509 -32.40 -2.59 -4.54
CA LEU A 509 -32.30 -3.93 -3.94
C LEU A 509 -31.82 -3.86 -2.48
N GLU A 510 -30.83 -3.03 -2.20
CA GLU A 510 -30.33 -2.80 -0.84
C GLU A 510 -31.42 -2.20 0.06
N GLN A 511 -32.20 -1.24 -0.44
CA GLN A 511 -33.28 -0.62 0.34
C GLN A 511 -34.37 -1.63 0.74
N ILE A 512 -34.74 -2.52 -0.19
CA ILE A 512 -35.70 -3.62 0.06
C ILE A 512 -35.23 -4.46 1.26
N ILE A 513 -33.98 -4.91 1.21
CA ILE A 513 -33.39 -5.78 2.24
C ILE A 513 -33.23 -5.02 3.57
N ARG A 514 -32.65 -3.81 3.54
CA ARG A 514 -32.38 -2.99 4.73
C ARG A 514 -33.64 -2.66 5.52
N ASN A 515 -34.72 -2.29 4.85
CA ASN A 515 -35.99 -1.92 5.50
C ASN A 515 -36.53 -3.05 6.39
N ARG A 516 -36.31 -4.31 5.97
CA ARG A 516 -36.76 -5.51 6.68
C ARG A 516 -35.78 -5.95 7.77
N ILE A 517 -34.47 -5.75 7.54
CA ILE A 517 -33.39 -6.26 8.40
C ILE A 517 -33.06 -5.32 9.57
N ILE A 518 -32.79 -4.04 9.30
CA ILE A 518 -32.22 -3.10 10.29
C ILE A 518 -33.15 -2.86 11.48
N ASN A 519 -34.46 -2.93 11.26
CA ASN A 519 -35.46 -2.69 12.29
C ASN A 519 -35.72 -3.91 13.19
N SER A 520 -34.98 -5.00 13.03
CA SER A 520 -35.14 -6.19 13.87
C SER A 520 -34.63 -5.95 15.30
N GLN A 521 -35.36 -6.49 16.29
CA GLN A 521 -34.95 -6.45 17.69
C GLN A 521 -33.56 -7.07 17.90
N GLU A 522 -33.27 -8.17 17.20
CA GLU A 522 -32.04 -8.94 17.36
C GLU A 522 -30.79 -8.11 17.01
N ILE A 523 -30.81 -7.39 15.88
CA ILE A 523 -29.71 -6.51 15.46
C ILE A 523 -29.52 -5.38 16.49
N ASN A 524 -30.59 -4.72 16.90
CA ASN A 524 -30.50 -3.62 17.86
C ASN A 524 -29.97 -4.09 19.23
N CYS A 525 -30.33 -5.30 19.67
CA CYS A 525 -29.77 -5.91 20.86
C CYS A 525 -28.28 -6.27 20.69
N PHE A 526 -27.88 -6.78 19.52
CA PHE A 526 -26.49 -7.07 19.21
C PHE A 526 -25.64 -5.79 19.23
N ASP A 527 -26.08 -4.73 18.55
CA ASP A 527 -25.39 -3.44 18.47
C ASP A 527 -25.28 -2.79 19.85
N GLY A 528 -26.35 -2.80 20.65
CA GLY A 528 -26.32 -2.28 22.02
C GLY A 528 -25.30 -3.02 22.90
N ASN A 529 -25.23 -4.35 22.78
CA ASN A 529 -24.25 -5.17 23.52
C ASN A 529 -22.82 -4.93 23.02
N ALA A 530 -22.61 -4.88 21.71
CA ALA A 530 -21.33 -4.58 21.09
C ALA A 530 -20.80 -3.23 21.57
N ALA A 531 -21.63 -2.19 21.52
CA ALA A 531 -21.27 -0.86 21.94
C ALA A 531 -20.85 -0.81 23.42
N TYR A 532 -21.61 -1.52 24.26
CA TYR A 532 -21.31 -1.62 25.69
C TYR A 532 -19.97 -2.31 25.95
N ILE A 533 -19.72 -3.47 25.32
CA ILE A 533 -18.49 -4.25 25.49
C ILE A 533 -17.27 -3.42 25.09
N ILE A 534 -17.29 -2.81 23.90
CA ILE A 534 -16.15 -2.03 23.38
C ILE A 534 -15.81 -0.87 24.31
N ARG A 535 -16.81 -0.09 24.72
CA ARG A 535 -16.62 1.03 25.65
C ARG A 535 -16.06 0.59 26.99
N LYS A 536 -16.53 -0.55 27.53
CA LYS A 536 -16.07 -1.09 28.80
C LYS A 536 -14.64 -1.62 28.73
N LEU A 537 -14.29 -2.36 27.68
CA LEU A 537 -12.92 -2.81 27.43
C LEU A 537 -11.97 -1.62 27.34
N PHE A 538 -12.30 -0.62 26.51
CA PHE A 538 -11.47 0.57 26.35
C PHE A 538 -11.31 1.30 27.69
N LYS A 539 -12.42 1.53 28.41
CA LYS A 539 -12.40 2.16 29.73
C LYS A 539 -11.49 1.42 30.72
N ALA A 540 -11.54 0.09 30.76
CA ALA A 540 -10.72 -0.70 31.68
C ALA A 540 -9.23 -0.45 31.44
N TYR A 541 -8.80 -0.62 30.20
CA TYR A 541 -7.40 -0.42 29.80
C TYR A 541 -6.94 1.04 29.97
N TYR A 542 -7.80 2.01 29.64
CA TYR A 542 -7.52 3.42 29.82
C TYR A 542 -7.38 3.82 31.31
N CYS A 543 -8.28 3.33 32.18
CA CYS A 543 -8.24 3.66 33.60
C CYS A 543 -7.11 2.95 34.33
N ASN A 544 -6.74 1.75 33.90
CA ASN A 544 -5.68 0.96 34.51
C ASN A 544 -4.85 0.26 33.43
N PRO A 545 -3.78 0.91 32.92
CA PRO A 545 -2.89 0.32 31.93
C PRO A 545 -2.27 -1.00 32.37
N ARG A 546 -2.24 -1.30 33.68
CA ARG A 546 -1.75 -2.59 34.17
C ARG A 546 -2.62 -3.77 33.72
N GLN A 547 -3.84 -3.54 33.26
CA GLN A 547 -4.72 -4.58 32.72
C GLN A 547 -4.41 -4.93 31.26
N LEU A 548 -3.58 -4.12 30.56
CA LEU A 548 -3.17 -4.41 29.19
C LEU A 548 -2.26 -5.65 29.13
N PRO A 549 -2.28 -6.42 28.04
CA PRO A 549 -1.27 -7.45 27.75
C PRO A 549 0.15 -6.88 27.66
N ASP A 550 1.15 -7.69 28.01
CA ASP A 550 2.56 -7.26 28.03
C ASP A 550 3.07 -6.84 26.64
N ASN A 551 2.66 -7.55 25.58
CA ASN A 551 3.03 -7.19 24.21
C ASN A 551 2.45 -5.84 23.76
N THR A 552 1.32 -5.40 24.30
CA THR A 552 0.78 -4.06 24.06
C THR A 552 1.57 -3.01 24.82
N LEU A 553 1.93 -3.26 26.07
CA LEU A 553 2.79 -2.36 26.85
C LEU A 553 4.18 -2.20 26.22
N SER A 554 4.80 -3.30 25.78
CA SER A 554 6.09 -3.27 25.07
C SER A 554 6.00 -2.46 23.78
N ARG A 555 4.87 -2.52 23.07
CA ARG A 555 4.65 -1.73 21.84
C ARG A 555 4.50 -0.24 22.13
N ILE A 556 3.75 0.13 23.18
CA ILE A 556 3.66 1.52 23.64
C ILE A 556 5.05 2.06 23.97
N ASN A 557 5.86 1.29 24.71
CA ASN A 557 7.23 1.69 25.05
C ASN A 557 8.10 1.87 23.79
N LYS A 558 8.06 0.89 22.87
CA LYS A 558 8.78 0.97 21.60
C LYS A 558 8.38 2.20 20.77
N ASP A 559 7.08 2.47 20.64
CA ASP A 559 6.56 3.63 19.90
C ASP A 559 7.06 4.95 20.52
N LEU A 560 7.14 5.00 21.86
CA LEU A 560 7.68 6.16 22.58
C LEU A 560 9.20 6.30 22.44
N GLU A 561 9.94 5.19 22.48
CA GLU A 561 11.39 5.15 22.26
C GLU A 561 11.78 5.65 20.87
N LEU A 562 11.07 5.22 19.84
CA LEU A 562 11.30 5.66 18.45
C LEU A 562 11.17 7.18 18.28
N LEU A 563 10.37 7.84 19.13
CA LEU A 563 10.18 9.28 19.14
C LEU A 563 11.04 10.02 20.18
N ASN A 564 11.95 9.31 20.86
CA ASN A 564 12.76 9.84 21.97
C ASN A 564 11.91 10.45 23.10
N ILE A 565 10.72 9.90 23.35
CA ILE A 565 9.85 10.35 24.43
C ILE A 565 10.16 9.54 25.70
N PRO A 566 10.52 10.19 26.82
CA PRO A 566 10.80 9.50 28.07
C PRO A 566 9.60 8.68 28.51
N HIS A 567 9.79 7.42 28.88
CA HIS A 567 8.70 6.52 29.31
C HIS A 567 9.19 5.63 30.45
N ILE A 568 8.26 4.87 31.05
CA ILE A 568 8.57 3.92 32.12
C ILE A 568 7.98 2.54 31.84
N GLU A 569 8.59 1.50 32.40
CA GLU A 569 8.03 0.14 32.32
C GLU A 569 6.92 -0.06 33.37
N ILE A 570 5.66 0.01 32.94
CA ILE A 570 4.47 -0.15 33.80
C ILE A 570 4.49 -1.40 34.70
N ARG A 571 5.21 -2.47 34.29
CA ARG A 571 5.35 -3.72 35.07
C ARG A 571 6.42 -3.67 36.15
N ARG A 572 7.48 -2.89 35.97
CA ARG A 572 8.69 -2.94 36.81
C ARG A 572 8.91 -1.68 37.63
N SER A 573 8.26 -0.57 37.27
CA SER A 573 8.39 0.70 37.97
C SER A 573 7.63 0.72 39.30
N ASN A 574 8.01 1.66 40.18
CA ASN A 574 7.34 1.86 41.46
C ASN A 574 5.94 2.47 41.29
N LYS A 575 5.13 2.40 42.35
CA LYS A 575 3.71 2.80 42.32
C LYS A 575 3.51 4.27 41.94
N ASP A 576 4.35 5.16 42.45
CA ASP A 576 4.21 6.61 42.28
C ASP A 576 4.58 7.04 40.86
N ALA A 577 5.68 6.50 40.30
CA ALA A 577 6.06 6.71 38.91
C ALA A 577 4.95 6.25 37.95
N ILE A 578 4.34 5.09 38.23
CA ILE A 578 3.22 4.61 37.42
C ILE A 578 1.98 5.50 37.55
N ALA A 579 1.69 6.02 38.75
CA ALA A 579 0.59 6.96 38.92
C ALA A 579 0.79 8.23 38.08
N THR A 580 2.01 8.78 38.06
CA THR A 580 2.37 9.93 37.21
C THR A 580 2.24 9.61 35.73
N GLU A 581 2.74 8.46 35.28
CA GLU A 581 2.65 8.06 33.87
C GLU A 581 1.19 7.86 33.43
N ILE A 582 0.34 7.30 34.30
CA ILE A 582 -1.10 7.16 34.05
C ILE A 582 -1.75 8.53 33.84
N LEU A 583 -1.38 9.55 34.60
CA LEU A 583 -1.94 10.89 34.43
C LEU A 583 -1.61 11.46 33.04
N LEU A 584 -0.38 11.26 32.56
CA LEU A 584 0.02 11.66 31.20
C LEU A 584 -0.77 10.90 30.13
N TYR A 585 -0.90 9.58 30.27
CA TYR A 585 -1.74 8.75 29.41
C TYR A 585 -3.22 9.13 29.43
N GLN A 586 -3.68 9.81 30.49
CA GLN A 586 -5.05 10.25 30.63
C GLN A 586 -5.32 11.67 30.10
N GLY A 587 -4.31 12.33 29.54
CA GLY A 587 -4.45 13.68 29.01
C GLY A 587 -4.16 14.79 30.03
N ASN A 588 -3.66 14.45 31.22
CA ASN A 588 -3.32 15.45 32.24
C ASN A 588 -1.84 15.82 32.11
N TYR A 589 -1.57 16.91 31.38
CA TYR A 589 -0.21 17.34 31.07
C TYR A 589 0.28 18.40 32.07
N PRO A 590 1.40 18.18 32.77
CA PRO A 590 2.07 19.23 33.53
C PRO A 590 2.48 20.40 32.62
N TYR A 591 2.48 21.61 33.18
CA TYR A 591 2.95 22.80 32.47
C TYR A 591 4.37 22.61 31.93
N GLY A 592 4.57 22.90 30.65
CA GLY A 592 5.85 22.71 29.94
C GLY A 592 6.09 21.32 29.37
N MET A 593 5.15 20.37 29.52
CA MET A 593 5.19 19.03 28.92
C MET A 593 4.00 18.74 28.00
N GLU A 594 3.27 19.75 27.55
CA GLU A 594 2.01 19.59 26.81
C GLU A 594 2.19 18.80 25.51
N ALA A 595 3.22 19.12 24.72
CA ALA A 595 3.49 18.43 23.45
C ALA A 595 3.87 16.96 23.66
N GLN A 596 4.78 16.68 24.61
CA GLN A 596 5.19 15.31 24.93
C GLN A 596 4.05 14.50 25.54
N GLY A 597 3.30 15.13 26.45
CA GLY A 597 2.11 14.54 27.08
C GLY A 597 1.05 14.18 26.06
N TYR A 598 0.76 15.07 25.11
CA TYR A 598 -0.19 14.81 24.03
C TYR A 598 0.23 13.61 23.17
N ILE A 599 1.50 13.54 22.78
CA ILE A 599 2.00 12.40 21.98
C ILE A 599 1.91 11.09 22.79
N LYS A 600 2.26 11.11 24.08
CA LYS A 600 2.07 9.95 24.98
C LYS A 600 0.61 9.51 25.04
N HIS A 601 -0.30 10.44 25.27
CA HIS A 601 -1.74 10.19 25.32
C HIS A 601 -2.22 9.57 24.01
N LYS A 602 -1.82 10.14 22.86
CA LYS A 602 -2.19 9.66 21.53
C LYS A 602 -1.68 8.25 21.24
N ILE A 603 -0.40 7.96 21.50
CA ILE A 603 0.20 6.63 21.31
C ILE A 603 -0.49 5.60 22.20
N PHE A 604 -0.75 5.95 23.47
CA PHE A 604 -1.43 5.08 24.41
C PHE A 604 -2.85 4.74 23.94
N MET A 605 -3.63 5.74 23.56
CA MET A 605 -5.01 5.58 23.07
C MET A 605 -5.05 4.76 21.76
N ARG A 606 -4.13 5.03 20.82
CA ARG A 606 -4.02 4.27 19.56
C ARG A 606 -3.67 2.80 19.81
N ASN A 607 -2.73 2.51 20.72
CA ASN A 607 -2.37 1.13 21.05
C ASN A 607 -3.51 0.35 21.75
N ILE A 608 -4.36 1.03 22.53
CA ILE A 608 -5.60 0.41 23.05
C ILE A 608 -6.57 0.13 21.89
N ALA A 609 -6.75 1.07 20.96
CA ALA A 609 -7.59 0.87 19.79
C ALA A 609 -7.07 -0.27 18.89
N ASP A 610 -5.75 -0.39 18.70
CA ASP A 610 -5.09 -1.47 17.97
C ASP A 610 -5.38 -2.83 18.63
N LEU A 611 -5.25 -2.90 19.96
CA LEU A 611 -5.54 -4.11 20.72
C LEU A 611 -7.00 -4.53 20.57
N ILE A 612 -7.94 -3.61 20.80
CA ILE A 612 -9.38 -3.91 20.75
C ILE A 612 -9.83 -4.21 19.32
N GLY A 613 -9.43 -3.40 18.34
CA GLY A 613 -9.74 -3.63 16.93
C GLY A 613 -9.14 -4.94 16.40
N GLY A 614 -8.01 -5.36 16.98
CA GLY A 614 -7.39 -6.65 16.70
C GLY A 614 -8.08 -7.86 17.31
N MET A 615 -9.06 -7.73 18.20
CA MET A 615 -9.75 -8.86 18.85
C MET A 615 -10.74 -9.55 17.90
N THR A 616 -11.07 -10.81 18.19
CA THR A 616 -12.26 -11.48 17.64
C THR A 616 -13.49 -11.20 18.52
N ASP A 617 -14.68 -11.50 18.03
CA ASP A 617 -15.93 -11.26 18.77
C ASP A 617 -15.97 -12.07 20.06
N GLU A 618 -15.58 -13.35 20.01
CA GLU A 618 -15.54 -14.22 21.19
C GLU A 618 -14.46 -13.77 22.18
N PHE A 619 -13.27 -13.41 21.69
CA PHE A 619 -12.19 -12.95 22.54
C PHE A 619 -12.55 -11.64 23.25
N ALA A 620 -13.16 -10.68 22.56
CA ALA A 620 -13.63 -9.44 23.15
C ALA A 620 -14.68 -9.70 24.25
N ARG A 621 -15.64 -10.61 24.02
CA ARG A 621 -16.62 -11.03 25.04
C ARG A 621 -15.92 -11.67 26.25
N SER A 622 -14.96 -12.56 26.00
CA SER A 622 -14.20 -13.24 27.06
C SER A 622 -13.38 -12.27 27.91
N GLN A 623 -12.67 -11.33 27.28
CA GLN A 623 -11.94 -10.28 28.01
C GLN A 623 -12.88 -9.38 28.81
N PHE A 624 -14.05 -9.03 28.26
CA PHE A 624 -15.04 -8.25 28.99
C PHE A 624 -15.51 -8.98 30.25
N LYS A 625 -15.84 -10.27 30.13
CA LYS A 625 -16.23 -11.10 31.27
C LYS A 625 -15.11 -11.13 32.32
N LYS A 626 -13.87 -11.38 31.91
CA LYS A 626 -12.70 -11.42 32.83
C LYS A 626 -12.48 -10.11 33.59
N LEU A 627 -12.77 -8.96 32.99
CA LEU A 627 -12.50 -7.65 33.58
C LEU A 627 -13.63 -7.11 34.44
N TYR A 628 -14.88 -7.50 34.17
CA TYR A 628 -16.07 -6.88 34.77
C TYR A 628 -17.04 -7.84 35.44
N LEU A 629 -16.95 -9.14 35.17
CA LEU A 629 -17.79 -10.14 35.80
C LEU A 629 -16.96 -10.96 36.80
N PRO A 630 -17.54 -11.30 37.96
CA PRO A 630 -16.88 -12.09 39.00
C PRO A 630 -16.58 -13.53 38.57
#